data_AF-A0A9W3H6A6-F1
#
_entry.id   AF-A0A9W3H6A6-F1
#
_cell.length_a   1.000
_cell.length_b   1.000
_cell.length_c   1.000
_cell.angle_alpha   90.00
_cell.angle_beta   90.00
_cell.angle_gamma   90.00
#
_symmetry.space_group_name_H-M   'P 1'
#
loop_
_entity.id
_entity.type
_entity.pdbx_description
1 polymer ?
#
loop_
_entity_poly.entity_id
_entity_poly.type
_entity_poly.pdbx_seq_one_letter_code
_entity_poly.pdbx_strand_id
1 'polypeptide(L)'
;MRSELVRLPTMERELRQLREETACLRELRETNGLLREELEGLQRKLGRQEKIQETLVDLELEKERLLTKLQSWESLDQTTGLSIRTPEDLSRFIVELQQRELALKDRNSSITSSARELEKARLQLQEEVRQASGQLLEERKKREAHEALARRLQKRVLLLTKERDGMRAILGSYDSELTPAEYSPQLTRRMREAEDMLQKAHAHSSEMEAQLSQALEELGAQKQRADMLEVELKMLRTQAAPAEESFLFSREEVSSLRLKIEELEGERRHLEEDKKMLEAQLERLTLQGDYDQSRTKVLHLRLNPARAARQQLHEGRQQLQDECERLRELVRALERGGPVPADLEAAAGLPSPKEVAELRKQVESAELKNQRLKEVFQTKIQEFRKVCYTLTGYQVDITTENQYRLSSMYAERKGDCLIFKAAGPSGTKMQLLETEFSRTVQELVELHLLRQDSIPAFLSALTLDLFSRQTVA
;
A
#
# COMPACT_ATOMS: atom_id res chain seq x y z
N MET A 1 91.13 -86.68 34.04
CA MET A 1 90.50 -87.67 34.94
C MET A 1 90.27 -87.16 36.37
N ARG A 2 91.26 -87.00 37.26
CA ARG A 2 91.00 -86.62 38.68
C ARG A 2 90.56 -85.16 38.90
N SER A 3 91.03 -84.20 38.11
CA SER A 3 90.63 -82.78 38.19
C SER A 3 89.24 -82.52 37.60
N GLU A 4 88.78 -83.35 36.66
CA GLU A 4 87.44 -83.29 36.06
C GLU A 4 86.37 -83.85 37.02
N LEU A 5 86.71 -84.87 37.81
CA LEU A 5 85.84 -85.45 38.86
C LEU A 5 85.51 -84.47 40.00
N VAL A 6 86.41 -83.52 40.30
CA VAL A 6 86.21 -82.51 41.36
C VAL A 6 85.35 -81.33 40.85
N ARG A 7 85.36 -81.05 39.54
CA ARG A 7 84.52 -80.00 38.91
C ARG A 7 83.10 -80.47 38.57
N LEU A 8 82.89 -81.77 38.48
CA LEU A 8 81.58 -82.40 38.24
C LEU A 8 80.48 -81.93 39.21
N PRO A 9 80.67 -81.94 40.55
CA PRO A 9 79.63 -81.51 41.49
C PRO A 9 79.33 -80.00 41.46
N THR A 10 80.29 -79.13 41.09
CA THR A 10 80.03 -77.69 40.91
C THR A 10 79.27 -77.45 39.61
N MET A 11 79.66 -78.11 38.52
CA MET A 11 78.95 -78.08 37.24
C MET A 11 77.54 -78.66 37.34
N GLU A 12 77.32 -79.69 38.16
CA GLU A 12 75.99 -80.22 38.44
C GLU A 12 75.11 -79.24 39.23
N ARG A 13 75.68 -78.45 40.15
CA ARG A 13 74.92 -77.41 40.87
C ARG A 13 74.55 -76.26 39.93
N GLU A 14 75.48 -75.82 39.10
CA GLU A 14 75.23 -74.81 38.07
C GLU A 14 74.19 -75.31 37.04
N LEU A 15 74.26 -76.57 36.61
CA LEU A 15 73.24 -77.18 35.75
C LEU A 15 71.87 -77.29 36.45
N ARG A 16 71.82 -77.54 37.76
CA ARG A 16 70.56 -77.52 38.53
C ARG A 16 69.99 -76.10 38.62
N GLN A 17 70.82 -75.11 38.92
CA GLN A 17 70.43 -73.69 38.95
C GLN A 17 69.92 -73.21 37.57
N LEU A 18 70.64 -73.51 36.49
CA LEU A 18 70.19 -73.20 35.13
C LEU A 18 68.90 -73.94 34.76
N ARG A 19 68.67 -75.16 35.28
CA ARG A 19 67.39 -75.89 35.07
C ARG A 19 66.24 -75.25 35.85
N GLU A 20 66.49 -74.77 37.06
CA GLU A 20 65.52 -74.04 37.87
C GLU A 20 65.21 -72.68 37.25
N GLU A 21 66.23 -71.91 36.86
CA GLU A 21 66.06 -70.63 36.15
C GLU A 21 65.34 -70.82 34.81
N THR A 22 65.67 -71.86 34.04
CA THR A 22 64.96 -72.15 32.79
C THR A 22 63.53 -72.62 33.01
N ALA A 23 63.22 -73.28 34.13
CA ALA A 23 61.85 -73.60 34.53
C ALA A 23 61.10 -72.32 34.92
N CYS A 24 61.66 -71.47 35.78
CA CYS A 24 61.06 -70.18 36.16
C CYS A 24 60.85 -69.27 34.94
N LEU A 25 61.81 -69.21 34.01
CA LEU A 25 61.66 -68.45 32.77
C LEU A 25 60.57 -69.01 31.85
N ARG A 26 60.28 -70.32 31.89
CA ARG A 26 59.16 -70.91 31.15
C ARG A 26 57.83 -70.53 31.79
N GLU A 27 57.70 -70.65 33.11
CA GLU A 27 56.50 -70.21 33.86
C GLU A 27 56.23 -68.71 33.67
N LEU A 28 57.29 -67.88 33.69
CA LEU A 28 57.19 -66.45 33.40
C LEU A 28 56.77 -66.18 31.96
N ARG A 29 57.19 -67.00 30.99
CA ARG A 29 56.75 -66.88 29.59
C ARG A 29 55.29 -67.27 29.42
N GLU A 30 54.85 -68.34 30.09
CA GLU A 30 53.46 -68.79 30.07
C GLU A 30 52.53 -67.77 30.73
N THR A 31 52.88 -67.27 31.91
CA THR A 31 52.13 -66.20 32.59
C THR A 31 52.10 -64.90 31.77
N ASN A 32 53.22 -64.50 31.16
CA ASN A 32 53.23 -63.38 30.22
C ASN A 32 52.37 -63.65 28.96
N GLY A 33 52.29 -64.89 28.49
CA GLY A 33 51.41 -65.29 27.39
C GLY A 33 49.94 -65.10 27.75
N LEU A 34 49.51 -65.63 28.91
CA LEU A 34 48.15 -65.45 29.42
C LEU A 34 47.80 -63.97 29.62
N LEU A 35 48.70 -63.19 30.21
CA LEU A 35 48.50 -61.74 30.37
C LEU A 35 48.36 -61.02 29.02
N ARG A 36 49.11 -61.43 27.99
CA ARG A 36 48.95 -60.87 26.63
C ARG A 36 47.59 -61.22 26.03
N GLU A 37 47.15 -62.47 26.17
CA GLU A 37 45.83 -62.90 25.68
C GLU A 37 44.69 -62.17 26.40
N GLU A 38 44.81 -61.98 27.72
CA GLU A 38 43.87 -61.18 28.51
C GLU A 38 43.88 -59.71 28.06
N LEU A 39 45.06 -59.12 27.85
CA LEU A 39 45.19 -57.74 27.34
C LEU A 39 44.57 -57.60 25.95
N GLU A 40 44.84 -58.51 25.02
CA GLU A 40 44.20 -58.50 23.70
C GLU A 40 42.68 -58.74 23.79
N GLY A 41 42.23 -59.60 24.70
CA GLY A 41 40.81 -59.83 24.98
C GLY A 41 40.12 -58.56 25.49
N LEU A 42 40.77 -57.84 26.40
CA LEU A 42 40.31 -56.55 26.92
C LEU A 42 40.34 -55.47 25.83
N GLN A 43 41.38 -55.39 25.02
CA GLN A 43 41.47 -54.47 23.88
C GLN A 43 40.35 -54.71 22.85
N ARG A 44 40.04 -55.97 22.52
CA ARG A 44 38.92 -56.31 21.63
C ARG A 44 37.57 -55.92 22.23
N LYS A 45 37.38 -56.11 23.54
CA LYS A 45 36.16 -55.69 24.25
C LYS A 45 36.03 -54.16 24.27
N LEU A 46 37.13 -53.45 24.56
CA LEU A 46 37.20 -52.00 24.54
C LEU A 46 36.85 -51.47 23.14
N GLY A 47 37.46 -51.99 22.07
CA GLY A 47 37.13 -51.57 20.71
C GLY A 47 35.69 -51.89 20.29
N ARG A 48 35.05 -52.93 20.84
CA ARG A 48 33.60 -53.17 20.64
C ARG A 48 32.76 -52.14 21.40
N GLN A 49 33.16 -51.80 22.63
CA GLN A 49 32.49 -50.78 23.42
C GLN A 49 32.61 -49.39 22.78
N GLU A 50 33.79 -49.02 22.29
CA GLU A 50 34.03 -47.77 21.57
C GLU A 50 33.13 -47.66 20.34
N LYS A 51 33.02 -48.71 19.51
CA LYS A 51 32.08 -48.73 18.37
C LYS A 51 30.62 -48.57 18.79
N ILE A 52 30.21 -49.19 19.90
CA ILE A 52 28.86 -49.04 20.42
C ILE A 52 28.64 -47.59 20.91
N GLN A 53 29.63 -47.00 21.57
CA GLN A 53 29.58 -45.60 22.01
C GLN A 53 29.48 -44.65 20.81
N GLU A 54 30.25 -44.89 19.74
CA GLU A 54 30.14 -44.12 18.49
C GLU A 54 28.71 -44.20 17.93
N THR A 55 28.15 -45.40 17.77
CA THR A 55 26.77 -45.54 17.27
C THR A 55 25.71 -44.93 18.19
N LEU A 56 25.94 -44.93 19.51
CA LEU A 56 25.05 -44.30 20.47
C LEU A 56 25.04 -42.78 20.27
N VAL A 57 26.23 -42.18 20.15
CA VAL A 57 26.37 -40.74 19.89
C VAL A 57 25.71 -40.36 18.57
N ASP A 58 25.90 -41.15 17.51
CA ASP A 58 25.25 -40.90 16.21
C ASP A 58 23.71 -40.90 16.33
N LEU A 59 23.15 -41.90 17.03
CA LEU A 59 21.70 -41.99 17.27
C LEU A 59 21.17 -40.85 18.16
N GLU A 60 21.93 -40.43 19.17
CA GLU A 60 21.58 -39.28 20.01
C GLU A 60 21.53 -37.99 19.20
N LEU A 61 22.52 -37.76 18.33
CA LEU A 61 22.54 -36.62 17.42
C LEU A 61 21.37 -36.65 16.43
N GLU A 62 21.03 -37.81 15.88
CA GLU A 62 19.85 -37.97 15.02
C GLU A 62 18.56 -37.67 15.76
N LYS A 63 18.42 -38.14 17.00
CA LYS A 63 17.27 -37.85 17.86
C LYS A 63 17.13 -36.35 18.13
N GLU A 64 18.23 -35.66 18.48
CA GLU A 64 18.21 -34.21 18.68
C GLU A 64 17.81 -33.46 17.39
N ARG A 65 18.32 -33.90 16.24
CA ARG A 65 17.93 -33.34 14.93
C ARG A 65 16.45 -33.55 14.61
N LEU A 66 15.86 -34.69 14.99
CA LEU A 66 14.44 -34.95 14.81
C LEU A 66 13.58 -34.15 15.78
N LEU A 67 14.01 -34.02 17.04
CA LEU A 67 13.31 -33.21 18.06
C LEU A 67 13.29 -31.73 17.69
N THR A 68 14.39 -31.17 17.22
CA THR A 68 14.45 -29.78 16.75
C THR A 68 13.53 -29.53 15.56
N LYS A 69 13.44 -30.48 14.62
CA LYS A 69 12.46 -30.43 13.52
C LYS A 69 11.02 -30.48 14.04
N LEU A 70 10.71 -31.38 14.98
CA LEU A 70 9.38 -31.47 15.57
C LEU A 70 8.99 -30.16 16.28
N GLN A 71 9.88 -29.62 17.11
CA GLN A 71 9.67 -28.34 17.79
C GLN A 71 9.45 -27.19 16.82
N SER A 72 10.14 -27.20 15.66
CA SER A 72 9.90 -26.19 14.62
C SER A 72 8.47 -26.26 14.07
N TRP A 73 7.92 -27.46 13.89
CA TRP A 73 6.51 -27.65 13.49
C TRP A 73 5.53 -27.28 14.61
N GLU A 74 5.83 -27.58 15.87
CA GLU A 74 5.00 -27.18 17.00
C GLU A 74 4.99 -25.66 17.20
N SER A 75 6.10 -24.98 16.91
CA SER A 75 6.18 -23.50 16.96
C SER A 75 5.37 -22.84 15.84
N LEU A 76 5.14 -23.54 14.73
CA LEU A 76 4.28 -23.07 13.65
C LEU A 76 2.80 -22.97 14.10
N ASP A 77 2.31 -23.89 14.94
CA ASP A 77 0.98 -23.82 15.56
C ASP A 77 0.82 -22.51 16.38
N GLN A 78 1.83 -22.20 17.21
CA GLN A 78 1.82 -21.01 18.06
C GLN A 78 1.88 -19.69 17.28
N THR A 79 2.58 -19.66 16.14
CA THR A 79 2.77 -18.45 15.35
C THR A 79 1.64 -18.20 14.35
N THR A 80 1.06 -19.27 13.79
CA THR A 80 0.02 -19.16 12.76
C THR A 80 -1.40 -19.27 13.32
N GLY A 81 -1.58 -19.81 14.53
CA GLY A 81 -2.90 -20.10 15.12
C GLY A 81 -3.67 -21.18 14.37
N LEU A 82 -3.03 -21.82 13.40
CA LEU A 82 -3.55 -22.96 12.65
C LEU A 82 -3.03 -24.21 13.35
N SER A 83 -3.91 -25.18 13.61
CA SER A 83 -3.62 -26.45 14.29
C SER A 83 -2.76 -27.40 13.44
N ILE A 84 -1.59 -26.92 13.01
CA ILE A 84 -0.64 -27.59 12.15
C ILE A 84 0.54 -27.99 13.03
N ARG A 85 0.60 -29.28 13.38
CA ARG A 85 1.67 -29.83 14.21
C ARG A 85 2.56 -30.79 13.46
N THR A 86 2.07 -31.30 12.33
CA THR A 86 2.79 -32.23 11.47
C THR A 86 2.68 -31.84 9.99
N PRO A 87 3.62 -32.28 9.15
CA PRO A 87 3.51 -32.13 7.69
C PRO A 87 2.23 -32.75 7.11
N GLU A 88 1.69 -33.79 7.76
CA GLU A 88 0.43 -34.41 7.35
C GLU A 88 -0.77 -33.49 7.60
N ASP A 89 -0.78 -32.75 8.73
CA ASP A 89 -1.81 -31.73 9.00
C ASP A 89 -1.78 -30.62 7.95
N LEU A 90 -0.58 -30.18 7.53
CA LEU A 90 -0.43 -29.24 6.41
C LEU A 90 -1.04 -29.79 5.14
N SER A 91 -0.73 -31.03 4.79
CA SER A 91 -1.24 -31.66 3.57
C SER A 91 -2.77 -31.75 3.59
N ARG A 92 -3.37 -32.12 4.73
CA ARG A 92 -4.82 -32.16 4.92
C ARG A 92 -5.43 -30.77 4.77
N PHE A 93 -4.84 -29.76 5.42
CA PHE A 93 -5.30 -28.38 5.33
C PHE A 93 -5.22 -27.83 3.90
N ILE A 94 -4.14 -28.13 3.16
CA ILE A 94 -4.00 -27.75 1.75
C ILE A 94 -5.09 -28.42 0.91
N VAL A 95 -5.35 -29.71 1.12
CA VAL A 95 -6.41 -30.44 0.40
C VAL A 95 -7.79 -29.84 0.71
N GLU A 96 -8.08 -29.54 1.97
CA GLU A 96 -9.33 -28.88 2.36
C GLU A 96 -9.46 -27.49 1.71
N LEU A 97 -8.39 -26.69 1.70
CA LEU A 97 -8.39 -25.39 1.03
C LEU A 97 -8.62 -25.54 -0.47
N GLN A 98 -7.95 -26.49 -1.13
CA GLN A 98 -8.16 -26.78 -2.54
C GLN A 98 -9.59 -27.22 -2.83
N GLN A 99 -10.19 -28.06 -1.99
CA GLN A 99 -11.60 -28.48 -2.11
C GLN A 99 -12.55 -27.29 -1.94
N ARG A 100 -12.31 -26.42 -0.96
CA ARG A 100 -13.10 -25.19 -0.76
C ARG A 100 -12.96 -24.25 -1.96
N GLU A 101 -11.75 -24.09 -2.50
CA GLU A 101 -11.50 -23.25 -3.67
C GLU A 101 -12.22 -23.79 -4.92
N LEU A 102 -12.17 -25.11 -5.14
CA LEU A 102 -12.92 -25.76 -6.23
C LEU A 102 -14.42 -25.54 -6.07
N ALA A 103 -14.98 -25.78 -4.88
CA ALA A 103 -16.40 -25.56 -4.62
C ALA A 103 -16.82 -24.10 -4.85
N LEU A 104 -15.97 -23.14 -4.47
CA LEU A 104 -16.22 -21.72 -4.73
C LEU A 104 -16.14 -21.39 -6.22
N LYS A 105 -15.19 -21.97 -6.96
CA LYS A 105 -15.09 -21.83 -8.42
C LYS A 105 -16.31 -22.41 -9.12
N ASP A 106 -16.79 -23.58 -8.71
CA ASP A 106 -17.99 -24.19 -9.27
C ASP A 106 -19.23 -23.32 -9.03
N ARG A 107 -19.41 -22.82 -7.80
CA ARG A 107 -20.49 -21.87 -7.48
C ARG A 107 -20.40 -20.60 -8.31
N ASN A 108 -19.20 -20.04 -8.46
CA ASN A 108 -18.99 -18.84 -9.27
C ASN A 108 -19.28 -19.11 -10.75
N SER A 109 -18.90 -20.29 -11.27
CA SER A 109 -19.22 -20.70 -12.64
C SER A 109 -20.73 -20.82 -12.87
N SER A 110 -21.46 -21.37 -11.90
CA SER A 110 -22.93 -21.49 -11.95
C SER A 110 -23.64 -20.13 -11.87
N ILE A 111 -23.19 -19.23 -10.98
CA ILE A 111 -23.72 -17.86 -10.87
C ILE A 111 -23.42 -17.07 -12.14
N THR A 112 -22.22 -17.20 -12.71
CA THR A 112 -21.86 -16.49 -13.95
C THR A 112 -22.61 -17.05 -15.16
N SER A 113 -22.91 -18.35 -15.23
CA SER A 113 -23.78 -18.89 -16.27
C SER A 113 -25.22 -18.41 -16.14
N SER A 114 -25.79 -18.42 -14.93
CA SER A 114 -27.16 -17.95 -14.70
C SER A 114 -27.31 -16.45 -14.97
N ALA A 115 -26.32 -15.64 -14.58
CA ALA A 115 -26.28 -14.21 -14.90
C ALA A 115 -26.27 -13.98 -16.42
N ARG A 116 -25.45 -14.74 -17.17
CA ARG A 116 -25.41 -14.64 -18.65
C ARG A 116 -26.73 -15.06 -19.29
N GLU A 117 -27.41 -16.08 -18.76
CA GLU A 117 -28.73 -16.50 -19.24
C GLU A 117 -29.79 -15.43 -19.00
N LEU A 118 -29.80 -14.83 -17.80
CA LEU A 118 -30.69 -13.71 -17.46
C LEU A 118 -30.40 -12.47 -18.31
N GLU A 119 -29.14 -12.13 -18.56
CA GLU A 119 -28.76 -11.03 -19.45
C GLU A 119 -29.26 -11.25 -20.89
N LYS A 120 -29.13 -12.48 -21.42
CA LYS A 120 -29.67 -12.83 -22.74
C LYS A 120 -31.19 -12.70 -22.78
N ALA A 121 -31.89 -13.22 -21.77
CA ALA A 121 -33.35 -13.10 -21.67
C ALA A 121 -33.77 -11.62 -21.58
N ARG A 122 -33.04 -10.79 -20.82
CA ARG A 122 -33.29 -9.34 -20.73
C ARG A 122 -33.12 -8.65 -22.09
N LEU A 123 -32.05 -8.97 -22.83
CA LEU A 123 -31.81 -8.39 -24.15
C LEU A 123 -32.91 -8.80 -25.15
N GLN A 124 -33.36 -10.06 -25.11
CA GLN A 124 -34.47 -10.54 -25.94
C GLN A 124 -35.77 -9.79 -25.63
N LEU A 125 -36.14 -9.66 -24.34
CA LEU A 125 -37.32 -8.88 -23.93
C LEU A 125 -37.22 -7.40 -24.33
N GLN A 126 -36.03 -6.80 -24.22
CA GLN A 126 -35.82 -5.41 -24.67
C GLN A 126 -36.03 -5.27 -26.18
N GLU A 127 -35.58 -6.24 -26.96
CA GLU A 127 -35.78 -6.24 -28.40
C GLU A 127 -37.25 -6.47 -28.78
N GLU A 128 -37.96 -7.37 -28.11
CA GLU A 128 -39.40 -7.58 -28.29
C GLU A 128 -40.20 -6.31 -27.96
N VAL A 129 -39.89 -5.64 -26.83
CA VAL A 129 -40.51 -4.35 -26.48
C VAL A 129 -40.23 -3.29 -27.54
N ARG A 130 -39.02 -3.25 -28.09
CA ARG A 130 -38.66 -2.31 -29.16
C ARG A 130 -39.45 -2.60 -30.44
N GLN A 131 -39.58 -3.87 -30.82
CA GLN A 131 -40.32 -4.29 -32.01
C GLN A 131 -41.82 -3.98 -31.88
N ALA A 132 -42.45 -4.36 -30.76
CA ALA A 132 -43.86 -4.07 -30.50
C ALA A 132 -44.13 -2.56 -30.42
N SER A 133 -43.20 -1.77 -29.85
CA SER A 133 -43.31 -0.30 -29.83
C SER A 133 -43.22 0.30 -31.23
N GLY A 134 -42.37 -0.26 -32.09
CA GLY A 134 -42.27 0.13 -33.50
C GLY A 134 -43.57 -0.15 -34.26
N GLN A 135 -44.12 -1.35 -34.13
CA GLN A 135 -45.39 -1.75 -34.75
C GLN A 135 -46.55 -0.86 -34.28
N LEU A 136 -46.63 -0.57 -32.97
CA LEU A 136 -47.65 0.33 -32.43
C LEU A 136 -47.57 1.72 -33.05
N LEU A 137 -46.36 2.25 -33.25
CA LEU A 137 -46.17 3.57 -33.87
C LEU A 137 -46.64 3.58 -35.33
N GLU A 138 -46.37 2.52 -36.09
CA GLU A 138 -46.85 2.38 -37.46
C GLU A 138 -48.37 2.29 -37.54
N GLU A 139 -49.00 1.50 -36.66
CA GLU A 139 -50.46 1.38 -36.61
C GLU A 139 -51.12 2.70 -36.17
N ARG A 140 -50.50 3.46 -35.25
CA ARG A 140 -50.96 4.82 -34.90
C ARG A 140 -50.91 5.77 -36.10
N LYS A 141 -49.83 5.75 -36.89
CA LYS A 141 -49.73 6.57 -38.11
C LYS A 141 -50.78 6.20 -39.15
N LYS A 142 -51.03 4.89 -39.36
CA LYS A 142 -52.10 4.42 -40.26
C LYS A 142 -53.47 4.89 -39.77
N ARG A 143 -53.76 4.73 -38.46
CA ARG A 143 -54.99 5.22 -37.84
C ARG A 143 -55.20 6.71 -38.08
N GLU A 144 -54.18 7.55 -37.86
CA GLU A 144 -54.26 8.99 -38.10
C GLU A 144 -54.57 9.33 -39.57
N ALA A 145 -53.94 8.62 -40.52
CA ALA A 145 -54.19 8.80 -41.95
C ALA A 145 -55.63 8.43 -42.35
N HIS A 146 -56.13 7.28 -41.89
CA HIS A 146 -57.52 6.85 -42.13
C HIS A 146 -58.53 7.78 -41.44
N GLU A 147 -58.22 8.29 -40.25
CA GLU A 147 -59.07 9.25 -39.55
C GLU A 147 -59.16 10.59 -40.31
N ALA A 148 -58.04 11.06 -40.86
CA ALA A 148 -58.03 12.25 -41.70
C ALA A 148 -58.83 12.04 -43.00
N LEU A 149 -58.72 10.87 -43.64
CA LEU A 149 -59.49 10.50 -44.83
C LEU A 149 -60.99 10.46 -44.53
N ALA A 150 -61.40 9.77 -43.46
CA ALA A 150 -62.80 9.69 -43.04
C ALA A 150 -63.38 11.10 -42.77
N ARG A 151 -62.64 11.98 -42.09
CA ARG A 151 -63.07 13.38 -41.86
C ARG A 151 -63.24 14.16 -43.17
N ARG A 152 -62.40 13.94 -44.18
CA ARG A 152 -62.51 14.59 -45.51
C ARG A 152 -63.74 14.08 -46.27
N LEU A 153 -63.93 12.76 -46.31
CA LEU A 153 -65.09 12.13 -46.96
C LEU A 153 -66.40 12.56 -46.27
N GLN A 154 -66.44 12.61 -44.94
CA GLN A 154 -67.62 13.04 -44.19
C GLN A 154 -68.03 14.48 -44.50
N LYS A 155 -67.05 15.39 -44.65
CA LYS A 155 -67.32 16.78 -45.09
C LYS A 155 -67.84 16.82 -46.53
N ARG A 156 -67.29 16.02 -47.43
CA ARG A 156 -67.69 15.97 -48.84
C ARG A 156 -69.10 15.40 -49.01
N VAL A 157 -69.41 14.30 -48.33
CA VAL A 157 -70.76 13.73 -48.26
C VAL A 157 -71.73 14.79 -47.77
N LEU A 158 -71.45 15.45 -46.63
CA LEU A 158 -72.34 16.49 -46.09
C LEU A 158 -72.66 17.61 -47.11
N LEU A 159 -71.66 18.07 -47.87
CA LEU A 159 -71.87 19.09 -48.90
C LEU A 159 -72.73 18.57 -50.05
N LEU A 160 -72.42 17.38 -50.58
CA LEU A 160 -73.18 16.74 -51.65
C LEU A 160 -74.62 16.43 -51.23
N THR A 161 -74.83 15.99 -49.99
CA THR A 161 -76.16 15.74 -49.41
C THR A 161 -76.98 17.05 -49.38
N LYS A 162 -76.37 18.17 -48.96
CA LYS A 162 -77.02 19.48 -48.95
C LYS A 162 -77.34 19.98 -50.36
N GLU A 163 -76.43 19.82 -51.31
CA GLU A 163 -76.65 20.19 -52.71
C GLU A 163 -77.79 19.36 -53.33
N ARG A 164 -77.78 18.04 -53.11
CA ARG A 164 -78.84 17.12 -53.52
C ARG A 164 -80.19 17.53 -52.94
N ASP A 165 -80.26 17.77 -51.63
CA ASP A 165 -81.52 18.11 -50.96
C ASP A 165 -82.03 19.51 -51.37
N GLY A 166 -81.13 20.47 -51.60
CA GLY A 166 -81.46 21.77 -52.17
C GLY A 166 -82.03 21.66 -53.59
N MET A 167 -81.38 20.89 -54.47
CA MET A 167 -81.90 20.63 -55.84
C MET A 167 -83.25 19.89 -55.81
N ARG A 168 -83.42 18.91 -54.91
CA ARG A 168 -84.69 18.20 -54.73
C ARG A 168 -85.79 19.13 -54.23
N ALA A 169 -85.50 20.02 -53.30
CA ALA A 169 -86.47 21.00 -52.79
C ALA A 169 -86.89 22.00 -53.89
N ILE A 170 -85.95 22.47 -54.71
CA ILE A 170 -86.22 23.35 -55.85
C ILE A 170 -87.13 22.64 -56.87
N LEU A 171 -86.83 21.39 -57.24
CA LEU A 171 -87.68 20.60 -58.13
C LEU A 171 -89.09 20.39 -57.54
N GLY A 172 -89.18 20.05 -56.25
CA GLY A 172 -90.46 19.90 -55.57
C GLY A 172 -91.30 21.19 -55.50
N SER A 173 -90.67 22.38 -55.42
CA SER A 173 -91.43 23.65 -55.53
C SER A 173 -92.03 23.85 -56.91
N TYR A 174 -91.29 23.54 -58.00
CA TYR A 174 -91.84 23.62 -59.36
C TYR A 174 -93.01 22.65 -59.56
N ASP A 175 -92.93 21.43 -59.02
CA ASP A 175 -94.02 20.45 -59.08
C ASP A 175 -95.28 20.91 -58.34
N SER A 176 -95.13 21.69 -57.26
CA SER A 176 -96.25 22.20 -56.47
C SER A 176 -96.89 23.48 -57.04
N GLU A 177 -96.14 24.27 -57.81
CA GLU A 177 -96.57 25.57 -58.35
C GLU A 177 -97.19 25.47 -59.75
N LEU A 178 -96.85 24.43 -60.54
CA LEU A 178 -97.30 24.28 -61.93
C LEU A 178 -98.51 23.34 -62.05
N THR A 179 -99.57 23.80 -62.70
CA THR A 179 -100.71 22.94 -63.05
C THR A 179 -100.43 22.17 -64.35
N PRO A 180 -101.01 20.96 -64.57
CA PRO A 180 -100.73 20.12 -65.76
C PRO A 180 -100.99 20.81 -67.12
N ALA A 181 -101.76 21.90 -67.13
CA ALA A 181 -102.08 22.68 -68.33
C ALA A 181 -100.98 23.69 -68.74
N GLU A 182 -100.01 23.98 -67.87
CA GLU A 182 -98.97 25.02 -68.08
C GLU A 182 -97.63 24.45 -68.59
N TYR A 183 -97.56 23.13 -68.82
CA TYR A 183 -96.37 22.47 -69.32
C TYR A 183 -96.11 22.76 -70.80
N SER A 184 -95.17 23.67 -71.08
CA SER A 184 -94.59 23.82 -72.42
C SER A 184 -93.56 22.71 -72.70
N PRO A 185 -93.42 22.23 -73.96
CA PRO A 185 -92.48 21.16 -74.30
C PRO A 185 -91.00 21.52 -74.06
N GLN A 186 -90.67 22.82 -74.01
CA GLN A 186 -89.33 23.30 -73.65
C GLN A 186 -89.06 23.24 -72.14
N LEU A 187 -90.07 23.54 -71.31
CA LEU A 187 -89.98 23.43 -69.86
C LEU A 187 -89.83 21.97 -69.41
N THR A 188 -90.60 21.05 -70.02
CA THR A 188 -90.49 19.62 -69.74
C THR A 188 -89.10 19.05 -70.06
N ARG A 189 -88.43 19.55 -71.11
CA ARG A 189 -87.05 19.15 -71.44
C ARG A 189 -86.06 19.62 -70.37
N ARG A 190 -86.15 20.89 -69.95
CA ARG A 190 -85.28 21.44 -68.88
C ARG A 190 -85.52 20.77 -67.53
N MET A 191 -86.76 20.43 -67.22
CA MET A 191 -87.11 19.68 -66.01
C MET A 191 -86.46 18.29 -66.03
N ARG A 192 -86.56 17.55 -67.14
CA ARG A 192 -85.87 16.26 -67.29
C ARG A 192 -84.35 16.38 -67.19
N GLU A 193 -83.75 17.40 -67.80
CA GLU A 193 -82.30 17.66 -67.68
C GLU A 193 -81.90 17.92 -66.21
N ALA A 194 -82.71 18.66 -65.45
CA ALA A 194 -82.48 18.92 -64.03
C ALA A 194 -82.69 17.66 -63.16
N GLU A 195 -83.68 16.83 -63.47
CA GLU A 195 -83.90 15.52 -62.84
C GLU A 195 -82.73 14.57 -63.09
N ASP A 196 -82.21 14.51 -64.33
CA ASP A 196 -81.03 13.71 -64.68
C ASP A 196 -79.78 14.17 -63.91
N MET A 197 -79.62 15.49 -63.74
CA MET A 197 -78.53 16.04 -62.93
C MET A 197 -78.70 15.73 -61.44
N LEU A 198 -79.92 15.75 -60.91
CA LEU A 198 -80.22 15.33 -59.55
C LEU A 198 -79.93 13.83 -59.35
N GLN A 199 -80.29 12.97 -60.31
CA GLN A 199 -79.99 11.54 -60.27
C GLN A 199 -78.48 11.27 -60.26
N LYS A 200 -77.70 12.00 -61.08
CA LYS A 200 -76.24 11.92 -61.08
C LYS A 200 -75.63 12.39 -59.75
N ALA A 201 -76.13 13.50 -59.20
CA ALA A 201 -75.70 14.00 -57.89
C ALA A 201 -76.07 13.01 -56.76
N HIS A 202 -77.22 12.36 -56.86
CA HIS A 202 -77.66 11.34 -55.92
C HIS A 202 -76.76 10.09 -55.98
N ALA A 203 -76.46 9.59 -57.18
CA ALA A 203 -75.54 8.48 -57.40
C ALA A 203 -74.14 8.79 -56.84
N HIS A 204 -73.63 10.01 -57.08
CA HIS A 204 -72.34 10.44 -56.55
C HIS A 204 -72.36 10.56 -55.00
N SER A 205 -73.46 11.04 -54.41
CA SER A 205 -73.63 11.05 -52.94
C SER A 205 -73.60 9.64 -52.38
N SER A 206 -74.33 8.69 -52.98
CA SER A 206 -74.33 7.30 -52.52
C SER A 206 -72.98 6.60 -52.66
N GLU A 207 -72.22 6.90 -53.73
CA GLU A 207 -70.87 6.39 -53.90
C GLU A 207 -69.91 6.94 -52.84
N MET A 208 -69.97 8.24 -52.56
CA MET A 208 -69.16 8.87 -51.51
C MET A 208 -69.56 8.41 -50.10
N GLU A 209 -70.83 8.14 -49.86
CA GLU A 209 -71.34 7.52 -48.62
C GLU A 209 -70.79 6.10 -48.45
N ALA A 210 -70.73 5.29 -49.51
CA ALA A 210 -70.13 3.96 -49.49
C ALA A 210 -68.60 4.00 -49.24
N GLN A 211 -67.90 4.96 -49.85
CA GLN A 211 -66.47 5.18 -49.59
C GLN A 211 -66.23 5.63 -48.15
N LEU A 212 -67.12 6.46 -47.58
CA LEU A 212 -67.05 6.87 -46.19
C LEU A 212 -67.28 5.70 -45.23
N SER A 213 -68.27 4.84 -45.48
CA SER A 213 -68.51 3.66 -44.65
C SER A 213 -67.31 2.71 -44.67
N GLN A 214 -66.73 2.46 -45.85
CA GLN A 214 -65.52 1.65 -45.96
C GLN A 214 -64.34 2.25 -45.19
N ALA A 215 -64.10 3.56 -45.32
CA ALA A 215 -63.02 4.23 -44.59
C ALA A 215 -63.22 4.20 -43.06
N LEU A 216 -64.47 4.22 -42.58
CA LEU A 216 -64.79 4.09 -41.15
C LEU A 216 -64.57 2.67 -40.62
N GLU A 217 -64.90 1.64 -41.41
CA GLU A 217 -64.63 0.24 -41.08
C GLU A 217 -63.11 -0.02 -40.99
N GLU A 218 -62.34 0.45 -41.96
CA GLU A 218 -60.87 0.37 -41.97
C GLU A 218 -60.28 1.10 -40.76
N LEU A 219 -60.78 2.29 -40.43
CA LEU A 219 -60.36 3.02 -39.23
C LEU A 219 -60.67 2.24 -37.93
N GLY A 220 -61.82 1.58 -37.87
CA GLY A 220 -62.21 0.71 -36.76
C GLY A 220 -61.24 -0.46 -36.58
N ALA A 221 -60.87 -1.13 -37.68
CA ALA A 221 -59.92 -2.23 -37.67
C ALA A 221 -58.51 -1.78 -37.22
N GLN A 222 -58.03 -0.63 -37.69
CA GLN A 222 -56.72 -0.10 -37.25
C GLN A 222 -56.72 0.34 -35.79
N LYS A 223 -57.84 0.87 -35.28
CA LYS A 223 -57.98 1.19 -33.84
C LYS A 223 -57.86 -0.06 -32.98
N GLN A 224 -58.57 -1.13 -33.33
CA GLN A 224 -58.50 -2.40 -32.60
C GLN A 224 -57.08 -2.98 -32.60
N ARG A 225 -56.36 -2.93 -33.73
CA ARG A 225 -54.96 -3.38 -33.82
C ARG A 225 -54.03 -2.55 -32.93
N ALA A 226 -54.17 -1.23 -32.94
CA ALA A 226 -53.38 -0.36 -32.07
C ALA A 226 -53.66 -0.63 -30.58
N ASP A 227 -54.92 -0.83 -30.20
CA ASP A 227 -55.32 -1.11 -28.82
C ASP A 227 -54.77 -2.47 -28.34
N MET A 228 -54.78 -3.50 -29.20
CA MET A 228 -54.16 -4.81 -28.90
C MET A 228 -52.65 -4.68 -28.66
N LEU A 229 -51.92 -3.98 -29.54
CA LEU A 229 -50.48 -3.74 -29.38
C LEU A 229 -50.17 -2.91 -28.13
N GLU A 230 -51.04 -1.98 -27.73
CA GLU A 230 -50.89 -1.25 -26.46
C GLU A 230 -51.03 -2.15 -25.24
N VAL A 231 -51.95 -3.12 -25.28
CA VAL A 231 -52.12 -4.11 -24.20
C VAL A 231 -50.92 -5.05 -24.15
N GLU A 232 -50.45 -5.55 -25.29
CA GLU A 232 -49.24 -6.39 -25.36
C GLU A 232 -48.00 -5.65 -24.81
N LEU A 233 -47.82 -4.38 -25.17
CA LEU A 233 -46.74 -3.56 -24.62
C LEU A 233 -46.87 -3.33 -23.12
N LYS A 234 -48.09 -3.13 -22.61
CA LYS A 234 -48.32 -3.04 -21.15
C LYS A 234 -47.96 -4.36 -20.48
N MET A 235 -48.36 -5.50 -21.04
CA MET A 235 -48.00 -6.82 -20.50
C MET A 235 -46.49 -7.07 -20.51
N LEU A 236 -45.81 -6.79 -21.62
CA LEU A 236 -44.34 -6.91 -21.72
C LEU A 236 -43.63 -5.97 -20.73
N ARG A 237 -44.13 -4.75 -20.54
CA ARG A 237 -43.60 -3.83 -19.52
C ARG A 237 -43.85 -4.31 -18.11
N THR A 238 -45.03 -4.87 -17.82
CA THR A 238 -45.31 -5.45 -16.50
C THR A 238 -44.55 -6.74 -16.27
N GLN A 239 -44.05 -7.44 -17.29
CA GLN A 239 -43.14 -8.58 -17.12
C GLN A 239 -41.68 -8.13 -16.92
N ALA A 240 -41.32 -6.93 -17.40
CA ALA A 240 -40.04 -6.29 -17.09
C ALA A 240 -40.02 -5.60 -15.71
N ALA A 241 -41.18 -5.18 -15.20
CA ALA A 241 -41.34 -4.47 -13.92
C ALA A 241 -41.25 -5.29 -12.60
N PRO A 242 -41.52 -6.61 -12.49
CA PRO A 242 -41.38 -7.34 -11.22
C PRO A 242 -39.93 -7.39 -10.72
N ALA A 243 -38.97 -6.98 -11.55
CA ALA A 243 -37.61 -6.70 -11.12
C ALA A 243 -37.51 -5.48 -10.16
N GLU A 244 -38.55 -4.63 -10.05
CA GLU A 244 -38.61 -3.47 -9.14
C GLU A 244 -39.28 -3.78 -7.79
N GLU A 245 -40.26 -4.68 -7.72
CA GLU A 245 -40.91 -5.05 -6.44
C GLU A 245 -40.06 -6.04 -5.63
N SER A 246 -39.36 -6.96 -6.31
CA SER A 246 -38.23 -7.70 -5.71
C SER A 246 -37.07 -6.76 -5.37
N PHE A 247 -36.99 -5.59 -6.01
CA PHE A 247 -36.02 -4.56 -5.68
C PHE A 247 -36.31 -3.85 -4.36
N LEU A 248 -37.55 -3.82 -3.84
CA LEU A 248 -37.85 -3.13 -2.57
C LEU A 248 -37.29 -3.88 -1.36
N PHE A 249 -37.49 -5.19 -1.28
CA PHE A 249 -36.82 -6.04 -0.28
C PHE A 249 -35.29 -6.05 -0.51
N SER A 250 -34.85 -6.13 -1.76
CA SER A 250 -33.42 -6.01 -2.07
C SER A 250 -32.85 -4.61 -1.75
N ARG A 251 -33.66 -3.55 -1.76
CA ARG A 251 -33.22 -2.17 -1.51
C ARG A 251 -33.08 -1.94 -0.02
N GLU A 252 -33.95 -2.54 0.80
CA GLU A 252 -33.78 -2.57 2.24
C GLU A 252 -32.55 -3.39 2.63
N GLU A 253 -32.35 -4.58 2.04
CA GLU A 253 -31.13 -5.37 2.20
C GLU A 253 -29.87 -4.66 1.68
N VAL A 254 -29.94 -4.01 0.53
CA VAL A 254 -28.84 -3.20 -0.01
C VAL A 254 -28.59 -1.98 0.87
N SER A 255 -29.61 -1.39 1.48
CA SER A 255 -29.43 -0.28 2.42
C SER A 255 -28.80 -0.73 3.74
N SER A 256 -29.17 -1.91 4.25
CA SER A 256 -28.57 -2.47 5.47
C SER A 256 -27.14 -2.93 5.21
N LEU A 257 -26.86 -3.52 4.04
CA LEU A 257 -25.50 -3.85 3.62
C LEU A 257 -24.66 -2.60 3.39
N ARG A 258 -25.22 -1.51 2.85
CA ARG A 258 -24.52 -0.21 2.73
C ARG A 258 -24.17 0.37 4.09
N LEU A 259 -25.11 0.39 5.03
CA LEU A 259 -24.84 0.81 6.41
C LEU A 259 -23.76 -0.06 7.06
N LYS A 260 -23.81 -1.38 6.86
CA LYS A 260 -22.78 -2.29 7.37
C LYS A 260 -21.41 -2.04 6.74
N ILE A 261 -21.36 -1.71 5.45
CA ILE A 261 -20.12 -1.31 4.77
C ILE A 261 -19.59 -0.01 5.37
N GLU A 262 -20.44 1.00 5.60
CA GLU A 262 -20.04 2.26 6.23
C GLU A 262 -19.54 2.06 7.67
N GLU A 263 -20.19 1.20 8.46
CA GLU A 263 -19.72 0.81 9.79
C GLU A 263 -18.35 0.12 9.73
N LEU A 264 -18.20 -0.88 8.86
CA LEU A 264 -16.94 -1.61 8.69
C LEU A 264 -15.81 -0.70 8.16
N GLU A 265 -16.12 0.24 7.29
CA GLU A 265 -15.17 1.27 6.85
C GLU A 265 -14.77 2.19 8.00
N GLY A 266 -15.71 2.56 8.87
CA GLY A 266 -15.44 3.32 10.09
C GLY A 266 -14.52 2.57 11.05
N GLU A 267 -14.84 1.30 11.33
CA GLU A 267 -14.02 0.41 12.16
C GLU A 267 -12.62 0.23 11.56
N ARG A 268 -12.52 0.06 10.23
CA ARG A 268 -11.23 -0.05 9.54
C ARG A 268 -10.40 1.21 9.68
N ARG A 269 -11.01 2.39 9.53
CA ARG A 269 -10.32 3.68 9.72
C ARG A 269 -9.82 3.84 11.15
N HIS A 270 -10.65 3.47 12.14
CA HIS A 270 -10.26 3.53 13.54
C HIS A 270 -9.09 2.58 13.85
N LEU A 271 -9.15 1.34 13.37
CA LEU A 271 -8.05 0.37 13.52
C LEU A 271 -6.77 0.82 12.78
N GLU A 272 -6.89 1.49 11.65
CA GLU A 272 -5.75 2.08 10.93
C GLU A 272 -5.11 3.23 11.72
N GLU A 273 -5.91 4.06 12.40
CA GLU A 273 -5.42 5.13 13.27
C GLU A 273 -4.70 4.55 14.50
N ASP A 274 -5.31 3.58 15.17
CA ASP A 274 -4.72 2.89 16.32
C ASP A 274 -3.41 2.19 15.93
N LYS A 275 -3.39 1.53 14.76
CA LYS A 275 -2.17 0.92 14.21
C LYS A 275 -1.08 1.95 14.01
N LYS A 276 -1.37 3.10 13.38
CA LYS A 276 -0.37 4.16 13.18
C LYS A 276 0.14 4.72 14.51
N MET A 277 -0.73 4.87 15.50
CA MET A 277 -0.35 5.32 16.84
C MET A 277 0.58 4.31 17.53
N LEU A 278 0.27 3.02 17.45
CA LEU A 278 1.09 1.95 18.00
C LEU A 278 2.44 1.83 17.25
N GLU A 279 2.44 1.97 15.93
CA GLU A 279 3.65 1.99 15.11
C GLU A 279 4.55 3.17 15.50
N ALA A 280 3.99 4.38 15.63
CA ALA A 280 4.74 5.55 16.09
C ALA A 280 5.30 5.38 17.52
N GLN A 281 4.56 4.71 18.41
CA GLN A 281 5.04 4.37 19.75
C GLN A 281 6.21 3.36 19.68
N LEU A 282 6.08 2.30 18.88
CA LEU A 282 7.15 1.32 18.70
C LEU A 282 8.39 1.93 18.05
N GLU A 283 8.24 2.81 17.06
CA GLU A 283 9.34 3.58 16.47
C GLU A 283 10.04 4.44 17.52
N ARG A 284 9.28 5.12 18.38
CA ARG A 284 9.86 5.90 19.49
C ARG A 284 10.63 5.02 20.47
N LEU A 285 10.09 3.87 20.86
CA LEU A 285 10.73 2.95 21.79
C LEU A 285 11.99 2.31 21.17
N THR A 286 11.94 1.93 19.90
CA THR A 286 13.12 1.41 19.17
C THR A 286 14.22 2.46 19.01
N LEU A 287 13.88 3.74 18.78
CA LEU A 287 14.86 4.84 18.81
C LEU A 287 15.47 5.07 20.21
N GLN A 288 14.74 4.72 21.28
CA GLN A 288 15.24 4.74 22.66
C GLN A 288 16.07 3.49 23.01
N GLY A 289 16.11 2.49 22.13
CA GLY A 289 16.89 1.27 22.28
C GLY A 289 16.11 0.07 22.84
N ASP A 290 14.78 0.12 22.87
CA ASP A 290 13.96 -1.04 23.20
C ASP A 290 14.01 -2.09 22.10
N TYR A 291 13.96 -3.36 22.50
CA TYR A 291 14.10 -4.50 21.61
C TYR A 291 13.23 -5.69 22.06
N ASP A 292 12.79 -6.48 21.09
CA ASP A 292 12.04 -7.71 21.34
C ASP A 292 12.96 -8.82 21.88
N GLN A 293 12.64 -9.33 23.07
CA GLN A 293 13.44 -10.35 23.77
C GLN A 293 13.40 -11.73 23.09
N SER A 294 12.35 -12.02 22.31
CA SER A 294 12.21 -13.26 21.55
C SER A 294 13.12 -13.28 20.30
N ARG A 295 13.39 -12.11 19.72
CA ARG A 295 14.13 -11.97 18.46
C ARG A 295 15.56 -11.49 18.65
N THR A 296 15.80 -10.66 19.66
CA THR A 296 17.08 -9.98 19.87
C THR A 296 17.58 -10.18 21.29
N LYS A 297 18.80 -10.71 21.41
CA LYS A 297 19.51 -10.85 22.69
C LYS A 297 20.69 -9.89 22.72
N VAL A 298 20.66 -8.93 23.64
CA VAL A 298 21.76 -7.97 23.80
C VAL A 298 22.90 -8.61 24.59
N LEU A 299 24.09 -8.62 23.99
CA LEU A 299 25.32 -9.12 24.61
C LEU A 299 26.33 -7.98 24.72
N HIS A 300 27.06 -7.92 25.83
CA HIS A 300 28.20 -7.02 25.99
C HIS A 300 29.34 -7.75 26.69
N LEU A 301 30.56 -7.24 26.54
CA LEU A 301 31.73 -7.81 27.20
C LEU A 301 31.58 -7.72 28.72
N ARG A 302 31.91 -8.81 29.43
CA ARG A 302 31.89 -8.86 30.90
C ARG A 302 32.88 -7.86 31.52
N LEU A 303 34.00 -7.63 30.86
CA LEU A 303 34.99 -6.59 31.15
C LEU A 303 34.79 -5.47 30.13
N ASN A 304 34.02 -4.45 30.51
CA ASN A 304 33.82 -3.26 29.69
C ASN A 304 34.35 -2.01 30.41
N PRO A 305 34.72 -0.95 29.66
CA PRO A 305 35.22 0.30 30.24
C PRO A 305 34.26 0.89 31.29
N ALA A 306 32.94 0.77 31.09
CA ALA A 306 31.94 1.25 32.05
C ALA A 306 31.99 0.51 33.40
N ARG A 307 32.19 -0.81 33.40
CA ARG A 307 32.35 -1.60 34.64
C ARG A 307 33.68 -1.30 35.31
N ALA A 308 34.75 -1.12 34.55
CA ALA A 308 36.04 -0.70 35.09
C ALA A 308 35.94 0.68 35.78
N ALA A 309 35.28 1.65 35.13
CA ALA A 309 35.02 2.96 35.72
C ALA A 309 34.15 2.86 36.99
N ARG A 310 33.11 2.02 37.00
CA ARG A 310 32.30 1.77 38.21
C ARG A 310 33.11 1.14 39.34
N GLN A 311 34.03 0.21 39.02
CA GLN A 311 34.93 -0.40 40.01
C GLN A 311 35.88 0.64 40.59
N GLN A 312 36.52 1.46 39.76
CA GLN A 312 37.38 2.56 40.21
C GLN A 312 36.62 3.57 41.07
N LEU A 313 35.38 3.90 40.73
CA LEU A 313 34.52 4.75 41.57
C LEU A 313 34.19 4.10 42.91
N HIS A 314 33.96 2.79 42.94
CA HIS A 314 33.75 2.05 44.18
C HIS A 314 35.01 2.03 45.05
N GLU A 315 36.16 1.73 44.47
CA GLU A 315 37.46 1.73 45.14
C GLU A 315 37.80 3.11 45.68
N GLY A 316 37.62 4.17 44.87
CA GLY A 316 37.82 5.55 45.31
C GLY A 316 36.85 5.96 46.44
N ARG A 317 35.59 5.51 46.39
CA ARG A 317 34.63 5.75 47.48
C ARG A 317 35.03 5.01 48.76
N GLN A 318 35.57 3.81 48.66
CA GLN A 318 36.10 3.06 49.80
C GLN A 318 37.32 3.76 50.39
N GLN A 319 38.27 4.19 49.55
CA GLN A 319 39.43 4.97 49.99
C GLN A 319 39.02 6.24 50.73
N LEU A 320 38.04 7.00 50.19
CA LEU A 320 37.51 8.18 50.86
C LEU A 320 36.79 7.85 52.18
N GLN A 321 36.11 6.71 52.27
CA GLN A 321 35.50 6.24 53.52
C GLN A 321 36.56 5.91 54.56
N ASP A 322 37.59 5.17 54.17
CA ASP A 322 38.73 4.82 55.03
C ASP A 322 39.47 6.08 55.50
N GLU A 323 39.70 7.05 54.62
CA GLU A 323 40.30 8.34 54.95
C GLU A 323 39.42 9.14 55.91
N CYS A 324 38.11 9.18 55.66
CA CYS A 324 37.15 9.82 56.56
C CYS A 324 37.10 9.14 57.94
N GLU A 325 37.20 7.82 58.01
CA GLU A 325 37.28 7.07 59.26
C GLU A 325 38.59 7.36 60.00
N ARG A 326 39.73 7.34 59.31
CA ARG A 326 41.03 7.75 59.88
C ARG A 326 41.02 9.19 60.38
N LEU A 327 40.45 10.12 59.61
CA LEU A 327 40.32 11.52 60.02
C LEU A 327 39.36 11.67 61.22
N ARG A 328 38.25 10.92 61.27
CA ARG A 328 37.35 10.89 62.43
C ARG A 328 38.05 10.33 63.67
N GLU A 329 38.83 9.28 63.53
CA GLU A 329 39.64 8.71 64.62
C GLU A 329 40.69 9.69 65.13
N LEU A 330 41.35 10.40 64.21
CA LEU A 330 42.31 11.45 64.53
C LEU A 330 41.66 12.62 65.26
N VAL A 331 40.54 13.14 64.76
CA VAL A 331 39.79 14.21 65.44
C VAL A 331 39.37 13.75 66.84
N ARG A 332 38.84 12.53 66.98
CA ARG A 332 38.52 11.96 68.30
C ARG A 332 39.74 11.83 69.22
N ALA A 333 40.95 11.63 68.68
CA ALA A 333 42.18 11.56 69.48
C ALA A 333 42.66 12.96 69.90
N LEU A 334 42.53 13.96 69.01
CA LEU A 334 42.84 15.36 69.29
C LEU A 334 41.86 15.99 70.28
N GLU A 335 40.56 15.72 70.16
CA GLU A 335 39.53 16.14 71.13
C GLU A 335 39.76 15.53 72.52
N ARG A 336 40.37 14.35 72.58
CA ARG A 336 40.80 13.68 73.83
C ARG A 336 42.16 14.19 74.35
N GLY A 337 42.79 15.16 73.69
CA GLY A 337 44.02 15.81 74.13
C GLY A 337 45.32 15.05 73.79
N GLY A 338 45.30 14.12 72.83
CA GLY A 338 46.50 13.41 72.36
C GLY A 338 47.33 14.20 71.32
N PRO A 339 48.64 13.90 71.15
CA PRO A 339 49.48 14.56 70.14
C PRO A 339 49.10 14.17 68.70
N VAL A 340 49.21 15.12 67.76
CA VAL A 340 48.99 14.90 66.31
C VAL A 340 50.08 13.97 65.75
N PRO A 341 49.75 12.89 65.01
CA PRO A 341 50.73 12.04 64.34
C PRO A 341 51.47 12.77 63.21
N ALA A 342 52.78 12.53 63.10
CA ALA A 342 53.71 13.22 62.19
C ALA A 342 53.43 13.06 60.68
N ASP A 343 52.56 12.13 60.28
CA ASP A 343 52.31 11.81 58.87
C ASP A 343 51.53 12.89 58.10
N LEU A 344 50.95 13.89 58.81
CA LEU A 344 50.09 14.92 58.21
C LEU A 344 50.77 16.28 57.97
N GLU A 345 52.00 16.51 58.46
CA GLU A 345 52.77 17.72 58.09
C GLU A 345 53.39 17.60 56.68
N ALA A 346 53.53 16.38 56.14
CA ALA A 346 54.10 16.14 54.82
C ALA A 346 53.11 16.32 53.64
N ALA A 347 51.79 16.33 53.90
CA ALA A 347 50.76 16.42 52.85
C ALA A 347 50.39 17.87 52.45
N ALA A 348 50.91 18.88 53.15
CA ALA A 348 50.64 20.29 52.88
C ALA A 348 51.64 20.95 51.90
N GLY A 349 52.24 20.18 50.98
CA GLY A 349 53.15 20.65 49.94
C GLY A 349 52.41 21.05 48.65
N LEU A 350 52.45 22.35 48.32
CA LEU A 350 51.95 22.97 47.08
C LEU A 350 52.38 22.21 45.79
N PRO A 351 51.57 22.24 44.71
CA PRO A 351 51.91 21.54 43.46
C PRO A 351 53.24 22.04 42.89
N SER A 352 54.05 21.08 42.41
CA SER A 352 55.44 21.32 42.03
C SER A 352 55.54 22.26 40.80
N PRO A 353 56.57 23.13 40.70
CA PRO A 353 56.74 24.02 39.55
C PRO A 353 56.92 23.29 38.21
N LYS A 354 57.19 21.98 38.23
CA LYS A 354 57.28 21.12 37.04
C LYS A 354 55.91 20.80 36.46
N GLU A 355 54.91 20.50 37.31
CA GLU A 355 53.53 20.25 36.87
C GLU A 355 52.88 21.51 36.30
N VAL A 356 53.16 22.68 36.90
CA VAL A 356 52.68 23.97 36.36
C VAL A 356 53.31 24.27 34.99
N ALA A 357 54.59 23.92 34.78
CA ALA A 357 55.25 24.09 33.49
C ALA A 357 54.70 23.11 32.42
N GLU A 358 54.38 21.87 32.81
CA GLU A 358 53.78 20.88 31.91
C GLU A 358 52.35 21.24 31.52
N LEU A 359 51.52 21.72 32.46
CA LEU A 359 50.17 22.20 32.16
C LEU A 359 50.19 23.45 31.25
N ARG A 360 51.12 24.39 31.46
CA ARG A 360 51.28 25.54 30.55
C ARG A 360 51.65 25.11 29.14
N LYS A 361 52.57 24.14 28.98
CA LYS A 361 52.90 23.58 27.67
C LYS A 361 51.71 22.88 27.01
N GLN A 362 50.87 22.19 27.80
CA GLN A 362 49.65 21.57 27.26
C GLN A 362 48.64 22.62 26.80
N VAL A 363 48.43 23.69 27.56
CA VAL A 363 47.56 24.83 27.17
C VAL A 363 48.07 25.49 25.90
N GLU A 364 49.36 25.82 25.82
CA GLU A 364 49.98 26.40 24.61
C GLU A 364 49.84 25.46 23.39
N SER A 365 50.00 24.14 23.59
CA SER A 365 49.82 23.17 22.51
C SER A 365 48.36 23.08 22.04
N ALA A 366 47.39 23.23 22.95
CA ALA A 366 45.97 23.20 22.64
C ALA A 366 45.54 24.50 21.96
N GLU A 367 46.04 25.65 22.40
CA GLU A 367 45.85 26.95 21.75
C GLU A 367 46.42 26.95 20.33
N LEU A 368 47.62 26.41 20.13
CA LEU A 368 48.23 26.28 18.81
C LEU A 368 47.43 25.35 17.90
N LYS A 369 46.91 24.24 18.43
CA LYS A 369 46.00 23.35 17.67
C LYS A 369 44.71 24.08 17.28
N ASN A 370 44.12 24.86 18.18
CA ASN A 370 42.92 25.65 17.89
C ASN A 370 43.20 26.76 16.85
N GLN A 371 44.37 27.39 16.89
CA GLN A 371 44.78 28.36 15.87
C GLN A 371 44.92 27.70 14.49
N ARG A 372 45.64 26.57 14.41
CA ARG A 372 45.78 25.81 13.15
C ARG A 372 44.42 25.34 12.61
N LEU A 373 43.52 24.91 13.49
CA LEU A 373 42.15 24.54 13.08
C LEU A 373 41.38 25.73 12.50
N LYS A 374 41.51 26.93 13.09
CA LYS A 374 40.92 28.15 12.54
C LYS A 374 41.51 28.50 11.17
N GLU A 375 42.83 28.38 10.99
CA GLU A 375 43.50 28.61 9.71
C GLU A 375 43.05 27.62 8.62
N VAL A 376 42.99 26.33 8.95
CA VAL A 376 42.50 25.29 8.03
C VAL A 376 41.04 25.54 7.68
N PHE A 377 40.19 25.89 8.65
CA PHE A 377 38.79 26.21 8.41
C PHE A 377 38.66 27.44 7.49
N GLN A 378 39.40 28.52 7.75
CA GLN A 378 39.41 29.70 6.88
C GLN A 378 39.85 29.35 5.46
N THR A 379 40.92 28.57 5.31
CA THR A 379 41.43 28.13 4.01
C THR A 379 40.38 27.29 3.26
N LYS A 380 39.71 26.36 3.96
CA LYS A 380 38.67 25.50 3.37
C LYS A 380 37.41 26.27 2.98
N ILE A 381 36.99 27.25 3.79
CA ILE A 381 35.86 28.12 3.44
C ILE A 381 36.21 29.01 2.24
N GLN A 382 37.44 29.53 2.16
CA GLN A 382 37.90 30.30 1.00
C GLN A 382 37.96 29.43 -0.27
N GLU A 383 38.48 28.21 -0.17
CA GLU A 383 38.48 27.23 -1.25
C GLU A 383 37.04 26.95 -1.74
N PHE A 384 36.12 26.68 -0.81
CA PHE A 384 34.71 26.47 -1.12
C PHE A 384 34.07 27.69 -1.78
N ARG A 385 34.28 28.90 -1.25
CA ARG A 385 33.76 30.14 -1.86
C ARG A 385 34.28 30.34 -3.27
N LYS A 386 35.57 30.06 -3.52
CA LYS A 386 36.18 30.18 -4.85
C LYS A 386 35.59 29.17 -5.83
N VAL A 387 35.37 27.93 -5.40
CA VAL A 387 34.72 26.89 -6.21
C VAL A 387 33.27 27.27 -6.51
N CYS A 388 32.48 27.68 -5.52
CA CYS A 388 31.12 28.15 -5.73
C CYS A 388 31.06 29.33 -6.70
N TYR A 389 31.92 30.34 -6.52
CA TYR A 389 31.98 31.48 -7.42
C TYR A 389 32.29 31.08 -8.87
N THR A 390 33.19 30.12 -9.07
CA THR A 390 33.56 29.63 -10.41
C THR A 390 32.45 28.79 -11.04
N LEU A 391 31.75 27.96 -10.26
CA LEU A 391 30.75 27.02 -10.76
C LEU A 391 29.38 27.67 -10.98
N THR A 392 28.92 28.50 -10.04
CA THR A 392 27.57 29.08 -10.07
C THR A 392 27.55 30.53 -10.52
N GLY A 393 28.72 31.17 -10.59
CA GLY A 393 28.85 32.60 -10.91
C GLY A 393 28.53 33.53 -9.73
N TYR A 394 28.25 33.02 -8.53
CA TYR A 394 27.93 33.84 -7.35
C TYR A 394 28.97 33.73 -6.25
N GLN A 395 29.46 34.87 -5.79
CA GLN A 395 30.31 34.98 -4.61
C GLN A 395 29.41 35.17 -3.39
N VAL A 396 29.48 34.24 -2.44
CA VAL A 396 28.68 34.23 -1.22
C VAL A 396 29.53 34.70 -0.04
N ASP A 397 29.24 35.88 0.48
CA ASP A 397 29.91 36.47 1.64
C ASP A 397 28.97 36.60 2.84
N ILE A 398 29.49 36.34 4.03
CA ILE A 398 28.74 36.45 5.29
C ILE A 398 28.96 37.87 5.82
N THR A 399 27.90 38.68 5.92
CA THR A 399 28.01 40.08 6.35
C THR A 399 27.82 40.23 7.85
N THR A 400 26.63 39.90 8.34
CA THR A 400 26.22 39.96 9.74
C THR A 400 25.56 38.63 10.11
N GLU A 401 25.23 38.43 11.38
CA GLU A 401 24.59 37.19 11.82
C GLU A 401 23.34 36.88 10.98
N ASN A 402 23.38 35.72 10.31
CA ASN A 402 22.33 35.17 9.46
C ASN A 402 22.02 35.96 8.17
N GLN A 403 22.96 36.78 7.67
CA GLN A 403 22.84 37.46 6.38
C GLN A 403 23.95 37.05 5.41
N TYR A 404 23.55 36.70 4.20
CA TYR A 404 24.41 36.25 3.11
C TYR A 404 24.31 37.23 1.94
N ARG A 405 25.42 37.85 1.59
CA ARG A 405 25.57 38.72 0.44
C ARG A 405 26.01 37.88 -0.75
N LEU A 406 25.23 37.91 -1.82
CA LEU A 406 25.54 37.30 -3.10
C LEU A 406 25.95 38.40 -4.08
N SER A 407 27.16 38.28 -4.63
CA SER A 407 27.66 39.16 -5.69
C SER A 407 27.84 38.32 -6.96
N SER A 408 27.22 38.71 -8.06
CA SER A 408 27.32 37.99 -9.33
C SER A 408 28.68 38.26 -10.00
N MET A 409 29.22 37.27 -10.70
CA MET A 409 30.38 37.41 -11.59
C MET A 409 30.11 38.40 -12.73
N TYR A 410 28.85 38.48 -13.16
CA TYR A 410 28.39 39.32 -14.26
C TYR A 410 27.68 40.60 -13.79
N ALA A 411 28.02 41.08 -12.59
CA ALA A 411 27.43 42.29 -12.03
C ALA A 411 27.81 43.53 -12.88
N GLU A 412 26.82 44.32 -13.30
CA GLU A 412 27.01 45.52 -14.12
C GLU A 412 27.74 46.64 -13.34
N ARG A 413 27.45 46.77 -12.03
CA ARG A 413 28.13 47.70 -11.12
C ARG A 413 28.79 46.96 -9.96
N LYS A 414 29.92 47.49 -9.49
CA LYS A 414 30.67 46.94 -8.34
C LYS A 414 29.89 46.92 -7.01
N GLY A 415 28.74 47.59 -6.94
CA GLY A 415 27.86 47.62 -5.76
C GLY A 415 26.67 46.67 -5.86
N ASP A 416 26.43 46.02 -7.00
CA ASP A 416 25.26 45.20 -7.22
C ASP A 416 25.38 43.88 -6.46
N CYS A 417 24.58 43.75 -5.41
CA CYS A 417 24.55 42.55 -4.59
C CYS A 417 23.13 42.26 -4.11
N LEU A 418 22.84 40.98 -3.95
CA LEU A 418 21.62 40.48 -3.33
C LEU A 418 21.92 40.09 -1.89
N ILE A 419 21.04 40.39 -0.96
CA ILE A 419 21.21 40.01 0.45
C ILE A 419 20.08 39.06 0.83
N PHE A 420 20.45 37.85 1.26
CA PHE A 420 19.51 36.87 1.79
C PHE A 420 19.67 36.76 3.30
N LYS A 421 18.56 36.74 4.02
CA LYS A 421 18.52 36.51 5.47
C LYS A 421 17.95 35.12 5.74
N ALA A 422 18.62 34.34 6.57
CA ALA A 422 18.06 33.07 7.04
C ALA A 422 16.94 33.34 8.05
N ALA A 423 15.74 32.84 7.76
CA ALA A 423 14.55 32.96 8.59
C ALA A 423 14.27 31.62 9.31
N GLY A 424 14.29 31.64 10.64
CA GLY A 424 13.94 30.50 11.51
C GLY A 424 15.13 29.84 12.23
N PRO A 425 14.88 29.05 13.29
CA PRO A 425 15.91 28.44 14.15
C PRO A 425 16.76 27.37 13.44
N SER A 426 16.31 26.87 12.28
CA SER A 426 16.98 25.82 11.50
C SER A 426 17.73 26.34 10.26
N GLY A 427 17.72 27.66 9.99
CA GLY A 427 18.42 28.26 8.85
C GLY A 427 17.97 27.80 7.46
N THR A 428 16.86 27.04 7.37
CA THR A 428 16.46 26.32 6.16
C THR A 428 15.73 27.18 5.14
N LYS A 429 15.06 28.25 5.58
CA LYS A 429 14.35 29.19 4.70
C LYS A 429 15.16 30.47 4.58
N MET A 430 15.48 30.87 3.35
CA MET A 430 16.19 32.11 3.04
C MET A 430 15.20 33.12 2.48
N GLN A 431 15.19 34.34 3.02
CA GLN A 431 14.36 35.45 2.55
C GLN A 431 15.23 36.50 1.89
N LEU A 432 14.84 36.98 0.72
CA LEU A 432 15.53 38.07 0.03
C LEU A 432 15.20 39.40 0.73
N LEU A 433 16.23 40.16 1.10
CA LEU A 433 16.11 41.54 1.56
C LEU A 433 16.17 42.48 0.36
N GLU A 434 15.36 43.53 0.41
CA GLU A 434 15.36 44.55 -0.63
C GLU A 434 16.70 45.29 -0.67
N THR A 435 17.34 45.27 -1.84
CA THR A 435 18.55 46.00 -2.19
C THR A 435 18.27 46.86 -3.41
N GLU A 436 19.13 47.85 -3.69
CA GLU A 436 19.00 48.68 -4.89
C GLU A 436 19.01 47.82 -6.16
N PHE A 437 19.82 46.77 -6.17
CA PHE A 437 19.88 45.80 -7.27
C PHE A 437 18.62 44.94 -7.35
N SER A 438 18.09 44.43 -6.24
CA SER A 438 16.87 43.59 -6.28
C SER A 438 15.65 44.33 -6.85
N ARG A 439 15.59 45.66 -6.73
CA ARG A 439 14.52 46.48 -7.36
C ARG A 439 14.59 46.48 -8.88
N THR A 440 15.80 46.37 -9.45
CA THR A 440 15.97 46.35 -10.92
C THR A 440 15.55 45.02 -11.56
N VAL A 441 15.48 43.95 -10.77
CA VAL A 441 15.15 42.59 -11.23
C VAL A 441 13.83 42.09 -10.62
N GLN A 442 12.92 43.02 -10.29
CA GLN A 442 11.66 42.71 -9.61
C GLN A 442 10.78 41.71 -10.38
N GLU A 443 10.76 41.78 -11.71
CA GLU A 443 10.00 40.84 -12.55
C GLU A 443 10.47 39.38 -12.37
N LEU A 444 11.79 39.16 -12.27
CA LEU A 444 12.37 37.84 -12.02
C LEU A 444 12.11 37.37 -10.58
N VAL A 445 12.10 38.29 -9.61
CA VAL A 445 11.76 38.00 -8.21
C VAL A 445 10.29 37.56 -8.10
N GLU A 446 9.36 38.27 -8.73
CA GLU A 446 7.94 37.92 -8.68
C GLU A 446 7.64 36.57 -9.34
N LEU A 447 8.26 36.29 -10.49
CA LEU A 447 8.05 35.02 -11.20
C LEU A 447 8.71 33.83 -10.49
N HIS A 448 9.98 33.92 -10.12
CA HIS A 448 10.73 32.75 -9.65
C HIS A 448 10.74 32.61 -8.12
N LEU A 449 10.70 33.71 -7.38
CA LEU A 449 10.73 33.68 -5.91
C LEU A 449 9.34 33.69 -5.29
N LEU A 450 8.36 34.44 -5.84
CA LEU A 450 7.00 34.46 -5.29
C LEU A 450 6.07 33.39 -5.88
N ARG A 451 6.05 33.20 -7.21
CA ARG A 451 5.14 32.21 -7.83
C ARG A 451 5.69 30.79 -7.81
N GLN A 452 6.99 30.61 -8.02
CA GLN A 452 7.63 29.29 -8.09
C GLN A 452 8.31 28.87 -6.76
N ASP A 453 8.40 29.77 -5.78
CA ASP A 453 9.02 29.55 -4.46
C ASP A 453 10.41 28.87 -4.53
N SER A 454 11.24 29.26 -5.50
CA SER A 454 12.53 28.60 -5.77
C SER A 454 13.67 29.59 -5.99
N ILE A 455 14.54 29.71 -4.97
CA ILE A 455 15.77 30.52 -5.01
C ILE A 455 16.75 30.01 -6.08
N PRO A 456 17.00 28.70 -6.24
CA PRO A 456 17.89 28.21 -7.29
C PRO A 456 17.40 28.56 -8.70
N ALA A 457 16.08 28.50 -8.95
CA ALA A 457 15.49 28.89 -10.23
C ALA A 457 15.70 30.40 -10.49
N PHE A 458 15.44 31.22 -9.47
CA PHE A 458 15.68 32.67 -9.53
C PHE A 458 17.14 33.02 -9.85
N LEU A 459 18.10 32.47 -9.09
CA LEU A 459 19.51 32.78 -9.29
C LEU A 459 20.02 32.31 -10.65
N SER A 460 19.52 31.18 -11.16
CA SER A 460 19.89 30.66 -12.49
C SER A 460 19.37 31.56 -13.61
N ALA A 461 18.09 31.96 -13.55
CA ALA A 461 17.50 32.89 -14.52
C ALA A 461 18.21 34.24 -14.51
N LEU A 462 18.53 34.75 -13.31
CA LEU A 462 19.27 35.99 -13.15
C LEU A 462 20.70 35.90 -13.71
N THR A 463 21.41 34.79 -13.54
CA THR A 463 22.74 34.60 -14.14
C THR A 463 22.68 34.65 -15.66
N LEU A 464 21.67 34.01 -16.27
CA LEU A 464 21.50 34.03 -17.72
C LEU A 464 21.14 35.42 -18.25
N ASP A 465 20.30 36.17 -17.53
CA ASP A 465 19.95 37.56 -17.87
C ASP A 465 21.18 38.49 -17.77
N LEU A 466 21.92 38.44 -16.66
CA LEU A 466 23.14 39.25 -16.49
C LEU A 466 24.23 38.89 -17.51
N PHE A 467 24.40 37.60 -17.81
CA PHE A 467 25.33 37.15 -18.85
C PHE A 467 24.91 37.64 -20.24
N SER A 468 23.61 37.59 -20.57
CA SER A 468 23.06 38.14 -21.81
C SER A 468 23.36 39.63 -21.92
N ARG A 469 23.06 40.42 -20.88
CA ARG A 469 23.33 41.87 -20.85
C ARG A 469 24.81 42.21 -20.99
N GLN A 470 25.71 41.37 -20.48
CA GLN A 470 27.15 41.58 -20.62
C GLN A 470 27.72 41.15 -21.98
N THR A 471 27.01 40.29 -22.72
CA THR A 471 27.39 39.82 -24.07
C THR A 471 26.71 40.61 -25.20
N VAL A 472 25.70 41.41 -24.89
CA VAL A 472 25.14 42.43 -25.78
C VAL A 472 26.12 43.61 -25.84
N ALA A 473 27.05 43.55 -26.79
CA ALA A 473 27.87 44.66 -27.24
C ALA A 473 27.13 45.52 -28.27
#